data_AF-A0A6F8Y5D8-F1
#
_entry.id   AF-A0A6F8Y5D8-F1
#
_cell.length_a   1.000
_cell.length_b   1.000
_cell.length_c   1.000
_cell.angle_alpha   90.00
_cell.angle_beta   90.00
_cell.angle_gamma   90.00
#
_symmetry.space_group_name_H-M   'P 1'
#
loop_
_entity.id
_entity.type
_entity.pdbx_description
1 polymer ?
#
loop_
_entity_poly.entity_id
_entity_poly.type
_entity_poly.pdbx_seq_one_letter_code
_entity_poly.pdbx_strand_id
1 'polypeptide(L)'
;MSRSREISRRSKIAITAGVALALFGTGIGVAAAGGESAAPTVDCPVVGDKLPAVPASAQAEVSRNLALLNTQIEEANRRLATSQGEGGPNFVQNAILGPLKDKRAATIDRISIAIGRQGTRPQGLESLATCTLGTAGGGGAAEDPEAPAGEPPAEQQPPAAEQPDDQAPASGTISCPDVASQLPAVPAGARAEVDRNLALLDTQIAEANARLVSTVGQGGPNFVQNAILGPLEDKRFATINRIATAIGRIDARPVGLDALAPCTVS
;
A
#
# COMPACT_ATOMS: atom_id res chain seq x y z
N MET A 1 -9.17 28.84 57.90
CA MET A 1 -8.34 28.29 58.99
C MET A 1 -7.79 26.95 58.51
N SER A 2 -6.54 26.90 57.99
CA SER A 2 -5.34 26.30 58.66
C SER A 2 -5.44 24.78 58.84
N ARG A 3 -4.53 23.88 58.43
CA ARG A 3 -3.08 23.90 58.09
C ARG A 3 -2.75 22.59 57.30
N SER A 4 -1.97 22.64 56.22
CA SER A 4 -0.54 22.27 56.11
C SER A 4 -0.08 20.98 56.81
N ARG A 5 0.59 20.09 56.04
CA ARG A 5 1.88 19.48 56.41
C ARG A 5 2.61 18.89 55.18
N GLU A 6 3.65 19.60 54.75
CA GLU A 6 4.79 19.09 53.98
C GLU A 6 5.66 18.14 54.81
N ILE A 7 6.21 17.09 54.19
CA ILE A 7 7.44 16.36 54.61
C ILE A 7 8.06 15.83 53.30
N SER A 8 8.94 16.53 52.60
CA SER A 8 10.38 16.74 52.86
C SER A 8 11.14 15.48 53.29
N ARG A 9 11.88 14.85 52.35
CA ARG A 9 13.15 14.20 52.66
C ARG A 9 14.12 14.26 51.48
N ARG A 10 15.08 15.17 51.65
CA ARG A 10 16.40 15.23 50.99
C ARG A 10 17.25 14.02 51.37
N SER A 11 18.14 13.59 50.46
CA SER A 11 19.55 13.18 50.68
C SER A 11 20.01 12.32 49.49
N LYS A 12 21.24 12.34 48.96
CA LYS A 12 22.47 13.11 49.15
C LYS A 12 23.34 12.80 47.93
N ILE A 13 24.13 13.79 47.53
CA ILE A 13 25.19 13.77 46.53
C ILE A 13 26.32 12.81 46.95
N ALA A 14 26.92 12.10 45.99
CA ALA A 14 28.27 11.56 46.09
C ALA A 14 29.03 11.89 44.80
N ILE A 15 30.05 12.73 44.96
CA ILE A 15 31.06 13.13 43.97
C ILE A 15 32.27 12.21 44.17
N THR A 16 32.77 11.65 43.07
CA THR A 16 34.17 11.19 42.90
C THR A 16 34.52 11.44 41.42
N ALA A 17 35.28 12.48 41.09
CA ALA A 17 36.74 12.45 40.90
C ALA A 17 37.17 11.19 40.13
N GLY A 18 37.55 11.21 38.86
CA GLY A 18 38.48 12.12 38.19
C GLY A 18 39.71 11.30 37.81
N VAL A 19 39.78 10.80 36.57
CA VAL A 19 41.02 10.34 35.94
C VAL A 19 40.99 10.78 34.48
N ALA A 20 41.77 11.82 34.18
CA ALA A 20 42.16 12.17 32.83
C ALA A 20 43.32 11.26 32.41
N LEU A 21 43.10 10.44 31.36
CA LEU A 21 44.18 9.77 30.65
C LEU A 21 44.28 10.40 29.25
N ALA A 22 45.22 11.31 29.09
CA ALA A 22 45.69 11.78 27.80
C ALA A 22 46.61 10.69 27.22
N LEU A 23 46.18 10.05 26.12
CA LEU A 23 47.02 9.20 25.29
C LEU A 23 46.97 9.70 23.85
N PHE A 24 48.13 10.20 23.43
CA PHE A 24 48.72 10.28 22.09
C PHE A 24 47.78 10.18 20.87
N GLY A 25 47.77 11.27 20.10
CA GLY A 25 47.24 11.33 18.75
C GLY A 25 47.92 10.32 17.83
N THR A 26 47.13 9.35 17.38
CA THR A 26 47.15 8.86 16.01
C THR A 26 45.78 9.22 15.44
N GLY A 27 45.77 10.00 14.37
CA GLY A 27 44.54 10.41 13.71
C GLY A 27 43.87 9.21 13.06
N ILE A 28 42.94 8.58 13.78
CA ILE A 28 41.93 7.73 13.17
C ILE A 28 40.72 8.65 12.98
N GLY A 29 40.67 9.28 11.81
CA GLY A 29 39.45 9.90 11.35
C GLY A 29 38.37 8.83 11.28
N VAL A 30 37.41 8.86 12.21
CA VAL A 30 36.14 8.20 12.01
C VAL A 30 35.47 8.94 10.85
N ALA A 31 35.73 8.47 9.64
CA ALA A 31 34.97 8.85 8.47
C ALA A 31 33.55 8.34 8.69
N ALA A 32 32.68 9.20 9.23
CA ALA A 32 31.26 9.11 9.00
C ALA A 32 31.04 9.39 7.51
N ALA A 33 31.22 8.35 6.70
CA ALA A 33 30.84 8.33 5.29
C ALA A 33 30.20 6.97 4.97
N GLY A 34 29.37 6.47 5.89
CA GLY A 34 28.19 5.72 5.50
C GLY A 34 27.17 6.77 5.06
N GLY A 35 27.30 7.27 3.83
CA GLY A 35 26.16 7.83 3.14
C GLY A 35 25.19 6.69 2.91
N GLU A 36 24.40 6.37 3.94
CA GLU A 36 23.22 5.54 3.80
C GLU A 36 22.39 6.28 2.75
N SER A 37 22.49 5.81 1.51
CA SER A 37 21.73 6.38 0.41
C SER A 37 20.29 6.14 0.80
N ALA A 38 19.63 7.19 1.30
CA ALA A 38 18.25 7.09 1.73
C ALA A 38 17.48 6.48 0.56
N ALA A 39 16.82 5.36 0.82
CA ALA A 39 16.09 4.65 -0.21
C ALA A 39 15.16 5.65 -0.92
N PRO A 40 15.08 5.61 -2.26
CA PRO A 40 14.19 6.50 -2.99
C PRO A 40 12.76 6.32 -2.46
N THR A 41 12.02 7.42 -2.37
CA THR A 41 10.62 7.42 -1.93
C THR A 41 9.71 7.92 -3.03
N VAL A 42 8.45 7.53 -2.99
CA VAL A 42 7.42 8.04 -3.88
C VAL A 42 6.90 9.36 -3.34
N ASP A 43 6.99 10.40 -4.15
CA ASP A 43 6.45 11.73 -3.89
C ASP A 43 5.19 11.95 -4.73
N CYS A 44 4.10 12.30 -4.06
CA CYS A 44 2.81 12.49 -4.70
C CYS A 44 2.19 13.83 -4.28
N PRO A 45 1.52 14.55 -5.19
CA PRO A 45 0.76 15.74 -4.83
C PRO A 45 -0.30 15.45 -3.75
N VAL A 46 -0.40 16.33 -2.76
CA VAL A 46 -1.40 16.25 -1.69
C VAL A 46 -2.75 16.76 -2.22
N VAL A 47 -3.72 15.86 -2.33
CA VAL A 47 -5.03 16.17 -2.92
C VAL A 47 -5.89 17.02 -1.98
N GLY A 48 -5.79 16.80 -0.67
CA GLY A 48 -6.61 17.48 0.34
C GLY A 48 -6.57 19.01 0.25
N ASP A 49 -5.39 19.58 -0.03
CA ASP A 49 -5.19 21.03 -0.11
C ASP A 49 -5.76 21.67 -1.39
N LYS A 50 -6.13 20.85 -2.38
CA LYS A 50 -6.68 21.28 -3.67
C LYS A 50 -8.19 21.05 -3.76
N LEU A 51 -8.81 20.45 -2.74
CA LEU A 51 -10.25 20.25 -2.72
C LEU A 51 -11.00 21.55 -2.41
N PRO A 52 -12.12 21.84 -3.10
CA PRO A 52 -13.02 22.90 -2.69
C PRO A 52 -13.74 22.53 -1.39
N ALA A 53 -14.62 23.42 -0.90
CA ALA A 53 -15.45 23.14 0.26
C ALA A 53 -16.24 21.83 0.08
N VAL A 54 -15.98 20.86 0.98
CA VAL A 54 -16.62 19.54 0.94
C VAL A 54 -17.98 19.60 1.64
N PRO A 55 -19.09 19.24 0.96
CA PRO A 55 -20.41 19.15 1.58
C PRO A 55 -20.39 18.21 2.79
N ALA A 56 -21.11 18.56 3.86
CA ALA A 56 -21.12 17.80 5.12
C ALA A 56 -21.47 16.30 4.92
N SER A 57 -22.39 16.00 4.00
CA SER A 57 -22.80 14.64 3.64
C SER A 57 -21.70 13.83 2.93
N ALA A 58 -20.75 14.48 2.27
CA ALA A 58 -19.66 13.84 1.52
C ALA A 58 -18.38 13.70 2.36
N GLN A 59 -18.24 14.41 3.49
CA GLN A 59 -17.01 14.46 4.27
C GLN A 59 -16.47 13.07 4.60
N ALA A 60 -17.31 12.17 5.12
CA ALA A 60 -16.88 10.83 5.48
C ALA A 60 -16.39 10.01 4.27
N GLU A 61 -17.00 10.17 3.10
CA GLU A 61 -16.57 9.49 1.87
C GLU A 61 -15.26 10.08 1.34
N VAL A 62 -15.13 11.41 1.33
CA VAL A 62 -13.90 12.09 0.91
C VAL A 62 -12.74 11.73 1.82
N SER A 63 -12.91 11.77 3.15
CA SER A 63 -11.87 11.39 4.12
C SER A 63 -11.39 9.95 3.93
N ARG A 64 -12.30 9.01 3.63
CA ARG A 64 -11.92 7.61 3.33
C ARG A 64 -11.09 7.49 2.05
N ASN A 65 -11.46 8.22 1.00
CA ASN A 65 -10.70 8.18 -0.25
C ASN A 65 -9.34 8.88 -0.09
N LEU A 66 -9.23 9.95 0.70
CA LEU A 66 -7.95 10.57 1.04
C LEU A 66 -7.04 9.61 1.83
N ALA A 67 -7.59 8.87 2.80
CA ALA A 67 -6.85 7.83 3.50
C ALA A 67 -6.39 6.71 2.53
N LEU A 68 -7.25 6.30 1.59
CA LEU A 68 -6.88 5.32 0.57
C LEU A 68 -5.74 5.80 -0.33
N LEU A 69 -5.68 7.09 -0.68
CA LEU A 69 -4.55 7.66 -1.43
C LEU A 69 -3.23 7.52 -0.67
N ASN A 70 -3.24 7.71 0.66
CA ASN A 70 -2.05 7.51 1.50
C ASN A 70 -1.62 6.04 1.53
N THR A 71 -2.57 5.11 1.69
CA THR A 71 -2.28 3.67 1.62
C THR A 71 -1.68 3.26 0.27
N GLN A 72 -2.15 3.84 -0.83
CA GLN A 72 -1.58 3.58 -2.17
C GLN A 72 -0.12 4.05 -2.27
N ILE A 73 0.25 5.16 -1.62
CA ILE A 73 1.63 5.66 -1.56
C ILE A 73 2.50 4.72 -0.71
N GLU A 74 2.02 4.30 0.46
CA GLU A 74 2.73 3.37 1.34
C GLU A 74 3.03 2.05 0.64
N GLU A 75 2.06 1.52 -0.10
CA GLU A 75 2.22 0.29 -0.89
C GLU A 75 3.26 0.47 -2.00
N ALA A 76 3.23 1.59 -2.72
CA ALA A 76 4.22 1.88 -3.74
C ALA A 76 5.63 2.03 -3.15
N ASN A 77 5.77 2.66 -1.98
CA ASN A 77 7.04 2.76 -1.25
C ASN A 77 7.54 1.39 -0.80
N ARG A 78 6.66 0.51 -0.33
CA ARG A 78 7.02 -0.87 0.03
C ARG A 78 7.55 -1.62 -1.18
N ARG A 79 6.82 -1.59 -2.30
CA ARG A 79 7.24 -2.22 -3.56
C ARG A 79 8.56 -1.65 -4.09
N LEU A 80 8.78 -0.34 -3.94
CA LEU A 80 10.03 0.31 -4.31
C LEU A 80 11.20 -0.18 -3.44
N ALA A 81 10.99 -0.35 -2.14
CA ALA A 81 11.99 -0.86 -1.22
C ALA A 81 12.36 -2.32 -1.50
N THR A 82 11.39 -3.17 -1.85
CA THR A 82 11.61 -4.61 -2.09
C THR A 82 12.11 -4.94 -3.49
N SER A 83 11.95 -4.04 -4.46
CA SER A 83 12.35 -4.27 -5.86
C SER A 83 13.74 -3.69 -6.19
N GLN A 84 14.56 -3.37 -5.18
CA GLN A 84 15.89 -2.79 -5.41
C GLN A 84 16.81 -3.80 -6.13
N GLY A 85 17.31 -3.40 -7.30
CA GLY A 85 18.15 -4.25 -8.14
C GLY A 85 17.39 -5.19 -9.07
N GLU A 86 16.05 -5.16 -9.07
CA GLU A 86 15.22 -5.92 -10.01
C GLU A 86 14.80 -5.06 -11.22
N GLY A 87 14.88 -5.63 -12.42
CA GLY A 87 14.37 -5.02 -13.66
C GLY A 87 15.31 -4.04 -14.37
N GLY A 88 14.86 -3.54 -15.53
CA GLY A 88 15.61 -2.60 -16.36
C GLY A 88 15.38 -1.12 -15.98
N PRO A 89 15.98 -0.17 -16.73
CA PRO A 89 15.97 1.27 -16.40
C PRO A 89 14.58 1.89 -16.16
N ASN A 90 13.55 1.32 -16.78
CA ASN A 90 12.17 1.82 -16.71
C ASN A 90 11.26 1.02 -15.77
N PHE A 91 11.80 0.06 -15.01
CA PHE A 91 11.00 -0.84 -14.18
C PHE A 91 10.15 -0.07 -13.16
N VAL A 92 10.75 0.85 -12.41
CA VAL A 92 10.04 1.66 -11.41
C VAL A 92 8.90 2.46 -12.05
N GLN A 93 9.16 3.05 -13.22
CA GLN A 93 8.15 3.81 -13.94
C GLN A 93 6.97 2.93 -14.38
N ASN A 94 7.24 1.75 -14.95
CA ASN A 94 6.23 0.89 -15.54
C ASN A 94 5.49 0.01 -14.53
N ALA A 95 6.20 -0.53 -13.53
CA ALA A 95 5.66 -1.50 -12.59
C ALA A 95 5.15 -0.87 -11.30
N ILE A 96 5.62 0.33 -10.93
CA ILE A 96 5.29 1.00 -9.68
C ILE A 96 4.52 2.29 -9.94
N LEU A 97 5.15 3.28 -10.60
CA LEU A 97 4.57 4.61 -10.77
C LEU A 97 3.38 4.64 -11.73
N GLY A 98 3.41 3.87 -12.82
CA GLY A 98 2.29 3.73 -13.76
C GLY A 98 1.02 3.19 -13.07
N PRO A 99 1.05 1.99 -12.49
CA PRO A 99 -0.09 1.45 -11.75
C PRO A 99 -0.53 2.32 -10.57
N LEU A 100 0.40 3.03 -9.91
CA LEU A 100 0.07 3.97 -8.85
C LEU A 100 -0.72 5.17 -9.41
N LYS A 101 -0.29 5.75 -10.54
CA LYS A 101 -0.99 6.85 -11.20
C LYS A 101 -2.43 6.45 -11.52
N ASP A 102 -2.65 5.29 -12.11
CA ASP A 102 -3.99 4.82 -12.48
C ASP A 102 -4.89 4.61 -11.26
N LYS A 103 -4.35 3.97 -10.21
CA LYS A 103 -5.06 3.76 -8.93
C LYS A 103 -5.41 5.08 -8.25
N ARG A 104 -4.51 6.07 -8.28
CA ARG A 104 -4.73 7.40 -7.71
C ARG A 104 -5.76 8.17 -8.52
N ALA A 105 -5.65 8.17 -9.85
CA ALA A 105 -6.62 8.81 -10.74
C ALA A 105 -8.04 8.30 -10.49
N ALA A 106 -8.21 6.98 -10.39
CA ALA A 106 -9.51 6.38 -10.07
C ALA A 106 -10.05 6.78 -8.69
N THR A 107 -9.19 6.90 -7.68
CA THR A 107 -9.61 7.34 -6.33
C THR A 107 -9.92 8.84 -6.29
N ILE A 108 -9.16 9.66 -7.01
CA ILE A 108 -9.43 11.10 -7.15
C ILE A 108 -10.76 11.34 -7.88
N ASP A 109 -11.03 10.60 -8.95
CA ASP A 109 -12.31 10.64 -9.65
C ASP A 109 -13.50 10.31 -8.72
N ARG A 110 -13.35 9.31 -7.84
CA ARG A 110 -14.36 9.03 -6.80
C ARG A 110 -14.56 10.19 -5.84
N ILE A 111 -13.50 10.91 -5.46
CA ILE A 111 -13.63 12.12 -4.63
C ILE A 111 -14.42 13.20 -5.38
N SER A 112 -14.08 13.44 -6.65
CA SER A 112 -14.80 14.40 -7.50
C SER A 112 -16.29 14.05 -7.63
N ILE A 113 -16.62 12.77 -7.84
CA ILE A 113 -18.00 12.27 -7.89
C ILE A 113 -18.71 12.47 -6.55
N ALA A 114 -18.09 12.11 -5.44
CA ALA A 114 -18.70 12.21 -4.10
C ALA A 114 -19.08 13.65 -3.77
N ILE A 115 -18.21 14.62 -4.09
CA ILE A 115 -18.50 16.05 -3.95
C ILE A 115 -19.60 16.48 -4.91
N GLY A 116 -19.51 16.04 -6.18
CA GLY A 116 -20.45 16.40 -7.25
C GLY A 116 -21.89 15.90 -7.07
N ARG A 117 -22.13 14.87 -6.24
CA ARG A 117 -23.50 14.39 -5.96
C ARG A 117 -24.35 15.38 -5.19
N GLN A 118 -23.73 16.30 -4.44
CA GLN A 118 -24.40 17.20 -3.50
C GLN A 118 -23.92 18.67 -3.67
N GLY A 119 -23.19 18.95 -4.75
CA GLY A 119 -22.61 20.24 -5.05
C GLY A 119 -21.97 20.26 -6.43
N THR A 120 -21.23 21.31 -6.76
CA THR A 120 -20.51 21.37 -8.03
C THR A 120 -19.32 20.42 -8.02
N ARG A 121 -19.27 19.53 -9.00
CA ARG A 121 -18.14 18.59 -9.17
C ARG A 121 -16.84 19.37 -9.46
N PRO A 122 -15.78 19.20 -8.67
CA PRO A 122 -14.48 19.77 -8.99
C PRO A 122 -13.92 19.15 -10.27
N GLN A 123 -13.21 19.96 -11.05
CA GLN A 123 -12.59 19.57 -12.32
C GLN A 123 -11.08 19.66 -12.20
N GLY A 124 -10.35 18.83 -12.95
CA GLY A 124 -8.90 18.91 -13.09
C GLY A 124 -8.10 18.34 -11.91
N LEU A 125 -8.75 17.67 -10.96
CA LEU A 125 -8.06 17.00 -9.85
C LEU A 125 -7.25 15.79 -10.33
N GLU A 126 -7.61 15.23 -11.49
CA GLU A 126 -6.96 14.07 -12.11
C GLU A 126 -5.48 14.33 -12.42
N SER A 127 -5.11 15.61 -12.62
CA SER A 127 -3.71 16.04 -12.76
C SER A 127 -2.84 15.72 -11.53
N LEU A 128 -3.45 15.55 -10.35
CA LEU A 128 -2.78 15.24 -9.08
C LEU A 128 -2.50 13.73 -8.91
N ALA A 129 -2.88 12.91 -9.89
CA ALA A 129 -2.69 11.47 -9.86
C ALA A 129 -1.22 11.06 -10.08
N THR A 130 -0.49 11.85 -10.86
CA THR A 130 0.92 11.57 -11.17
C THR A 130 1.80 11.73 -9.94
N CYS A 131 2.63 10.73 -9.68
CA CYS A 131 3.64 10.75 -8.64
C CYS A 131 5.03 10.61 -9.25
N THR A 132 6.02 11.11 -8.54
CA THR A 132 7.43 11.10 -8.92
C THR A 132 8.27 10.33 -7.91
N LEU A 133 9.50 9.98 -8.29
CA LEU A 133 10.48 9.45 -7.36
C LEU A 133 11.21 10.61 -6.68
N GLY A 134 11.11 10.74 -5.37
CA GLY A 134 11.92 11.63 -4.56
C GLY A 134 13.25 10.97 -4.23
N THR A 135 14.35 11.64 -4.58
CA THR A 135 15.67 11.42 -3.95
C THR A 135 15.81 12.38 -2.79
N ALA A 136 16.28 11.91 -1.62
CA ALA A 136 16.53 12.78 -0.48
C ALA A 136 17.63 13.80 -0.82
N GLY A 137 17.21 14.98 -1.28
CA GLY A 137 18.08 16.11 -1.63
C GLY A 137 17.77 16.71 -3.00
N GLY A 138 17.07 17.86 -2.99
CA GLY A 138 17.05 18.80 -4.11
C GLY A 138 15.82 18.73 -5.00
N GLY A 139 14.94 19.72 -4.87
CA GLY A 139 13.82 19.93 -5.76
C GLY A 139 14.24 20.38 -7.17
N GLY A 140 13.37 20.12 -8.15
CA GLY A 140 13.55 20.59 -9.52
C GLY A 140 12.48 20.03 -10.44
N ALA A 141 11.69 20.95 -10.98
CA ALA A 141 10.59 20.86 -11.93
C ALA A 141 10.63 19.72 -12.98
N ALA A 142 9.41 19.25 -13.27
CA ALA A 142 9.06 18.45 -14.44
C ALA A 142 9.26 19.23 -15.74
N GLU A 143 9.68 18.53 -16.80
CA GLU A 143 9.35 18.86 -18.17
C GLU A 143 8.65 17.65 -18.82
N ASP A 144 7.52 17.95 -19.46
CA ASP A 144 6.69 17.05 -20.27
C ASP A 144 7.48 16.53 -21.48
N PRO A 145 7.14 15.33 -21.97
CA PRO A 145 6.71 15.31 -23.36
C PRO A 145 5.46 14.44 -23.59
N GLU A 146 4.44 15.11 -24.09
CA GLU A 146 3.57 14.80 -25.23
C GLU A 146 3.47 13.32 -25.67
N ALA A 147 2.24 12.79 -25.54
CA ALA A 147 1.82 11.53 -26.12
C ALA A 147 1.72 11.60 -27.66
N PRO A 148 1.93 10.48 -28.37
CA PRO A 148 1.20 10.22 -29.60
C PRO A 148 0.02 9.26 -29.33
N ALA A 149 -1.11 9.63 -29.93
CA ALA A 149 -2.32 8.85 -30.03
C ALA A 149 -2.09 7.50 -30.73
N GLY A 150 -2.79 6.46 -30.26
CA GLY A 150 -2.94 5.18 -30.92
C GLY A 150 -4.32 4.60 -30.63
N GLU A 151 -5.18 4.64 -31.64
CA GLU A 151 -6.52 4.02 -31.68
C GLU A 151 -6.49 2.52 -31.32
N PRO A 152 -7.59 1.96 -30.75
CA PRO A 152 -7.67 0.54 -30.42
C PRO A 152 -8.22 -0.28 -31.61
N PRO A 153 -7.77 -1.53 -31.81
CA PRO A 153 -8.55 -2.50 -32.56
C PRO A 153 -9.32 -3.45 -31.65
N ALA A 154 -10.62 -3.46 -31.95
CA ALA A 154 -11.67 -4.45 -31.76
C ALA A 154 -11.37 -5.84 -31.19
N GLU A 155 -12.31 -6.25 -30.34
CA GLU A 155 -12.66 -7.59 -29.88
C GLU A 155 -12.62 -8.67 -30.97
N GLN A 156 -12.16 -9.87 -30.58
CA GLN A 156 -12.65 -11.16 -31.09
C GLN A 156 -12.55 -12.22 -29.97
N GLN A 157 -13.70 -12.79 -29.60
CA GLN A 157 -13.82 -13.99 -28.76
C GLN A 157 -13.41 -15.27 -29.54
N PRO A 158 -13.15 -16.39 -28.83
CA PRO A 158 -12.27 -17.49 -29.24
C PRO A 158 -13.00 -18.62 -29.98
N PRO A 159 -12.28 -19.61 -30.55
CA PRO A 159 -12.83 -20.93 -30.77
C PRO A 159 -12.57 -21.85 -29.56
N ALA A 160 -13.59 -22.64 -29.25
CA ALA A 160 -13.53 -23.78 -28.35
C ALA A 160 -12.72 -24.92 -28.96
N ALA A 161 -11.94 -25.61 -28.14
CA ALA A 161 -11.55 -26.99 -28.37
C ALA A 161 -11.51 -27.71 -27.02
N GLU A 162 -12.19 -28.84 -26.97
CA GLU A 162 -12.47 -29.65 -25.80
C GLU A 162 -11.63 -30.94 -25.85
N GLN A 163 -11.14 -31.35 -24.66
CA GLN A 163 -10.83 -32.73 -24.20
C GLN A 163 -9.47 -33.37 -24.59
N PRO A 164 -8.94 -34.38 -23.86
CA PRO A 164 -9.02 -34.71 -22.42
C PRO A 164 -7.63 -35.02 -21.79
N ASP A 165 -7.65 -35.38 -20.50
CA ASP A 165 -6.60 -35.71 -19.53
C ASP A 165 -5.23 -36.24 -20.01
N ASP A 166 -4.16 -35.62 -19.50
CA ASP A 166 -2.94 -36.31 -19.07
C ASP A 166 -2.29 -35.52 -17.92
N GLN A 167 -1.88 -36.23 -16.86
CA GLN A 167 -1.46 -35.69 -15.56
C GLN A 167 -0.53 -34.46 -15.68
N ALA A 168 -1.06 -33.29 -15.30
CA ALA A 168 -0.24 -32.13 -15.00
C ALA A 168 0.70 -32.46 -13.83
N PRO A 169 1.98 -32.05 -13.88
CA PRO A 169 2.83 -32.13 -12.69
C PRO A 169 2.12 -31.37 -11.57
N ALA A 170 2.12 -31.91 -10.35
CA ALA A 170 1.42 -31.33 -9.22
C ALA A 170 1.87 -29.88 -8.98
N SER A 171 1.17 -28.93 -9.60
CA SER A 171 1.25 -27.53 -9.27
C SER A 171 0.69 -27.39 -7.87
N GLY A 172 1.49 -26.87 -6.94
CA GLY A 172 1.02 -26.63 -5.57
C GLY A 172 -0.25 -25.78 -5.54
N THR A 173 -0.95 -25.76 -4.41
CA THR A 173 -2.16 -24.96 -4.22
C THR A 173 -1.84 -23.72 -3.41
N ILE A 174 -2.48 -22.59 -3.74
CA ILE A 174 -2.35 -21.37 -2.93
C ILE A 174 -3.15 -21.53 -1.64
N SER A 175 -2.45 -21.49 -0.52
CA SER A 175 -3.00 -21.50 0.83
C SER A 175 -2.92 -20.10 1.42
N CYS A 176 -4.05 -19.59 1.88
CA CYS A 176 -4.13 -18.27 2.50
C CYS A 176 -4.74 -18.37 3.90
N PRO A 177 -4.35 -17.50 4.83
CA PRO A 177 -5.01 -17.39 6.12
C PRO A 177 -6.51 -17.10 5.95
N ASP A 178 -7.33 -17.77 6.75
CA ASP A 178 -8.78 -17.53 6.77
C ASP A 178 -9.08 -16.23 7.53
N VAL A 179 -9.62 -15.26 6.80
CA VAL A 179 -9.99 -13.96 7.36
C VAL A 179 -11.30 -14.06 8.12
N ALA A 180 -12.27 -14.87 7.66
CA ALA A 180 -13.61 -14.92 8.24
C ALA A 180 -13.57 -15.37 9.70
N SER A 181 -12.76 -16.39 10.02
CA SER A 181 -12.57 -16.89 11.38
C SER A 181 -11.82 -15.94 12.32
N GLN A 182 -11.12 -14.93 11.78
CA GLN A 182 -10.35 -13.95 12.56
C GLN A 182 -11.11 -12.64 12.79
N LEU A 183 -12.30 -12.48 12.21
CA LEU A 183 -13.12 -11.29 12.40
C LEU A 183 -13.79 -11.29 13.78
N PRO A 184 -13.87 -10.12 14.45
CA PRO A 184 -14.76 -9.96 15.59
C PRO A 184 -16.24 -10.04 15.16
N ALA A 185 -17.15 -10.00 16.13
CA ALA A 185 -18.59 -9.97 15.84
C ALA A 185 -18.94 -8.84 14.85
N VAL A 186 -19.45 -9.22 13.67
CA VAL A 186 -19.75 -8.26 12.59
C VAL A 186 -21.08 -7.54 12.88
N PRO A 187 -21.10 -6.19 13.02
CA PRO A 187 -22.32 -5.43 13.23
C PRO A 187 -23.31 -5.61 12.07
N ALA A 188 -24.61 -5.65 12.38
CA ALA A 188 -25.66 -5.94 11.39
C ALA A 188 -25.61 -5.03 10.14
N GLY A 189 -25.31 -3.74 10.33
CA GLY A 189 -25.20 -2.78 9.22
C GLY A 189 -23.97 -2.96 8.32
N ALA A 190 -22.96 -3.73 8.74
CA ALA A 190 -21.76 -3.99 7.95
C ALA A 190 -21.79 -5.37 7.25
N ARG A 191 -22.66 -6.29 7.67
CA ARG A 191 -22.67 -7.70 7.22
C ARG A 191 -22.62 -7.85 5.70
N ALA A 192 -23.58 -7.25 4.99
CA ALA A 192 -23.65 -7.36 3.54
C ALA A 192 -22.40 -6.82 2.82
N GLU A 193 -21.71 -5.84 3.39
CA GLU A 193 -20.44 -5.35 2.82
C GLU A 193 -19.28 -6.29 3.16
N VAL A 194 -19.21 -6.78 4.39
CA VAL A 194 -18.20 -7.76 4.81
C VAL A 194 -18.32 -9.04 3.98
N ASP A 195 -19.52 -9.59 3.82
CA ASP A 195 -19.78 -10.81 3.05
C ASP A 195 -19.33 -10.66 1.58
N ARG A 196 -19.62 -9.52 0.95
CA ARG A 196 -19.15 -9.22 -0.42
C ARG A 196 -17.63 -9.17 -0.52
N ASN A 197 -16.95 -8.61 0.49
CA ASN A 197 -15.49 -8.55 0.49
C ASN A 197 -14.87 -9.92 0.79
N LEU A 198 -15.49 -10.76 1.63
CA LEU A 198 -15.06 -12.14 1.85
C LEU A 198 -15.16 -12.97 0.56
N ALA A 199 -16.29 -12.89 -0.15
CA ALA A 199 -16.44 -13.53 -1.46
C ALA A 199 -15.43 -13.02 -2.51
N LEU A 200 -15.06 -11.73 -2.43
CA LEU A 200 -14.00 -11.17 -3.28
C LEU A 200 -12.63 -11.76 -2.93
N LEU A 201 -12.32 -12.02 -1.67
CA LEU A 201 -11.09 -12.72 -1.28
C LEU A 201 -11.05 -14.14 -1.88
N ASP A 202 -12.16 -14.88 -1.82
CA ASP A 202 -12.24 -16.22 -2.42
C ASP A 202 -12.01 -16.19 -3.93
N THR A 203 -12.60 -15.19 -4.61
CA THR A 203 -12.39 -14.97 -6.05
C THR A 203 -10.92 -14.71 -6.37
N GLN A 204 -10.24 -13.87 -5.57
CA GLN A 204 -8.81 -13.58 -5.76
C GLN A 204 -7.94 -14.83 -5.61
N ILE A 205 -8.27 -15.71 -4.65
CA ILE A 205 -7.57 -17.00 -4.45
C ILE A 205 -7.81 -17.91 -5.66
N ALA A 206 -9.04 -18.00 -6.16
CA ALA A 206 -9.36 -18.82 -7.33
C ALA A 206 -8.62 -18.35 -8.59
N GLU A 207 -8.60 -17.04 -8.86
CA GLU A 207 -7.84 -16.45 -9.97
C GLU A 207 -6.34 -16.76 -9.86
N ALA A 208 -5.79 -16.65 -8.65
CA ALA A 208 -4.38 -16.91 -8.42
C ALA A 208 -4.03 -18.40 -8.59
N ASN A 209 -4.89 -19.32 -8.14
CA ASN A 209 -4.74 -20.76 -8.37
C ASN A 209 -4.80 -21.08 -9.88
N ALA A 210 -5.73 -20.47 -10.62
CA ALA A 210 -5.80 -20.64 -12.07
C ALA A 210 -4.53 -20.13 -12.78
N ARG A 211 -3.96 -19.01 -12.34
CA ARG A 211 -2.66 -18.52 -12.83
C ARG A 211 -1.52 -19.47 -12.48
N LEU A 212 -1.51 -20.02 -11.27
CA LEU A 212 -0.47 -20.96 -10.84
C LEU A 212 -0.42 -22.20 -11.74
N VAL A 213 -1.59 -22.76 -12.08
CA VAL A 213 -1.70 -23.92 -12.99
C VAL A 213 -1.31 -23.55 -14.43
N SER A 214 -1.79 -22.41 -14.95
CA SER A 214 -1.55 -22.01 -16.36
C SER A 214 -0.13 -21.51 -16.65
N THR A 215 0.66 -21.23 -15.62
CA THR A 215 2.03 -20.72 -15.73
C THR A 215 3.09 -21.73 -15.32
N VAL A 216 2.73 -23.00 -15.13
CA VAL A 216 3.69 -24.07 -14.80
C VAL A 216 4.77 -24.14 -15.86
N GLY A 217 6.04 -24.12 -15.42
CA GLY A 217 7.21 -24.12 -16.30
C GLY A 217 7.54 -22.78 -16.95
N GLN A 218 6.81 -21.70 -16.64
CA GLN A 218 7.11 -20.34 -17.10
C GLN A 218 7.82 -19.53 -16.02
N GLY A 219 8.84 -18.76 -16.44
CA GLY A 219 9.56 -17.83 -15.55
C GLY A 219 10.70 -18.46 -14.74
N GLY A 220 11.43 -17.60 -14.03
CA GLY A 220 12.55 -18.00 -13.16
C GLY A 220 12.10 -18.48 -11.77
N PRO A 221 13.06 -18.81 -10.88
CA PRO A 221 12.79 -19.37 -9.55
C PRO A 221 11.82 -18.56 -8.68
N ASN A 222 11.77 -17.24 -8.87
CA ASN A 222 10.94 -16.31 -8.08
C ASN A 222 9.63 -15.93 -8.78
N PHE A 223 9.29 -16.52 -9.93
CA PHE A 223 8.13 -16.11 -10.70
C PHE A 223 6.82 -16.20 -9.91
N VAL A 224 6.58 -17.33 -9.22
CA VAL A 224 5.38 -17.53 -8.42
C VAL A 224 5.28 -16.48 -7.31
N GLN A 225 6.39 -16.19 -6.63
CA GLN A 225 6.43 -15.18 -5.58
C GLN A 225 6.10 -13.79 -6.12
N ASN A 226 6.73 -13.39 -7.23
CA ASN A 226 6.67 -12.02 -7.73
C ASN A 226 5.43 -11.74 -8.60
N ALA A 227 4.99 -12.71 -9.39
CA ALA A 227 3.92 -12.53 -10.37
C ALA A 227 2.54 -13.01 -9.88
N ILE A 228 2.51 -13.89 -8.87
CA ILE A 228 1.27 -14.48 -8.35
C ILE A 228 1.05 -14.09 -6.90
N LEU A 229 1.97 -14.46 -5.99
CA LEU A 229 1.77 -14.25 -4.55
C LEU A 229 1.86 -12.77 -4.15
N GLY A 230 2.80 -12.00 -4.68
CA GLY A 230 2.90 -10.55 -4.40
C GLY A 230 1.63 -9.78 -4.80
N PRO A 231 1.18 -9.85 -6.07
CA PRO A 231 -0.07 -9.21 -6.46
C PRO A 231 -1.31 -9.72 -5.71
N LEU A 232 -1.31 -10.99 -5.29
CA LEU A 232 -2.39 -11.55 -4.47
C LEU A 232 -2.38 -10.96 -3.06
N GLU A 233 -1.21 -10.85 -2.42
CA GLU A 233 -1.03 -10.22 -1.11
C GLU A 233 -1.56 -8.78 -1.14
N ASP A 234 -1.18 -7.97 -2.14
CA ASP A 234 -1.64 -6.59 -2.27
C ASP A 234 -3.17 -6.49 -2.40
N LYS A 235 -3.78 -7.34 -3.25
CA LYS A 235 -5.23 -7.39 -3.46
C LYS A 235 -5.97 -7.80 -2.19
N ARG A 236 -5.45 -8.81 -1.48
CA ARG A 236 -6.01 -9.30 -0.22
C ARG A 236 -5.88 -8.25 0.87
N PHE A 237 -4.71 -7.66 1.05
CA PHE A 237 -4.47 -6.58 2.02
C PHE A 237 -5.48 -5.45 1.84
N ALA A 238 -5.67 -4.97 0.60
CA ALA A 238 -6.63 -3.91 0.30
C ALA A 238 -8.08 -4.32 0.63
N THR A 239 -8.45 -5.57 0.36
CA THR A 239 -9.80 -6.10 0.62
C THR A 239 -10.05 -6.31 2.11
N ILE A 240 -9.07 -6.84 2.84
CA ILE A 240 -9.08 -6.98 4.30
C ILE A 240 -9.20 -5.59 4.96
N ASN A 241 -8.47 -4.60 4.47
CA ASN A 241 -8.59 -3.23 4.95
C ASN A 241 -10.00 -2.67 4.76
N ARG A 242 -10.66 -2.96 3.62
CA ARG A 242 -12.08 -2.59 3.41
C ARG A 242 -13.00 -3.25 4.44
N ILE A 243 -12.78 -4.52 4.76
CA ILE A 243 -13.55 -5.23 5.80
C ILE A 243 -13.37 -4.53 7.16
N ALA A 244 -12.14 -4.26 7.56
CA ALA A 244 -11.85 -3.55 8.81
C ALA A 244 -12.52 -2.17 8.86
N THR A 245 -12.48 -1.42 7.75
CA THR A 245 -13.14 -0.12 7.63
C THR A 245 -14.67 -0.22 7.61
N ALA A 246 -15.26 -1.29 7.06
CA ALA A 246 -16.70 -1.52 7.08
C ALA A 246 -17.22 -1.75 8.52
N ILE A 247 -16.50 -2.57 9.29
CA ILE A 247 -16.78 -2.77 10.71
C ILE A 247 -16.54 -1.47 11.49
N GLY A 248 -15.40 -0.81 11.24
CA GLY A 248 -14.97 0.44 11.89
C GLY A 248 -15.90 1.64 11.71
N ARG A 249 -16.88 1.56 10.81
CA ARG A 249 -17.92 2.59 10.63
C ARG A 249 -19.05 2.49 11.65
N ILE A 250 -19.23 1.34 12.26
CA ILE A 250 -20.35 1.03 13.16
C ILE A 250 -19.84 0.69 14.57
N ASP A 251 -18.70 0.03 14.65
CA ASP A 251 -18.07 -0.39 15.90
C ASP A 251 -16.56 -0.11 15.86
N ALA A 252 -15.81 -0.52 16.90
CA ALA A 252 -14.36 -0.43 16.93
C ALA A 252 -13.74 -1.15 15.73
N ARG A 253 -12.85 -0.45 15.01
CA ARG A 253 -12.14 -1.02 13.86
C ARG A 253 -11.22 -2.14 14.34
N PRO A 254 -11.34 -3.37 13.80
CA PRO A 254 -10.39 -4.44 14.09
C PRO A 254 -8.99 -4.07 13.57
N VAL A 255 -7.98 -4.40 14.36
CA VAL A 255 -6.56 -4.15 14.07
C VAL A 255 -5.83 -5.48 13.85
N GLY A 256 -4.74 -5.45 13.09
CA GLY A 256 -3.89 -6.62 12.83
C GLY A 256 -4.44 -7.63 11.82
N LEU A 257 -5.60 -7.38 11.22
CA LEU A 257 -6.14 -8.23 10.15
C LEU A 257 -5.25 -8.22 8.90
N ASP A 258 -4.50 -7.16 8.67
CA ASP A 258 -3.57 -7.02 7.56
C ASP A 258 -2.49 -8.10 7.52
N ALA A 259 -2.12 -8.66 8.68
CA ALA A 259 -1.17 -9.77 8.77
C ALA A 259 -1.70 -11.07 8.11
N LEU A 260 -2.98 -11.13 7.75
CA LEU A 260 -3.62 -12.26 7.07
C LEU A 260 -3.58 -12.14 5.53
N ALA A 261 -3.00 -11.07 5.01
CA ALA A 261 -2.89 -10.83 3.57
C ALA A 261 -1.96 -11.83 2.85
N PRO A 262 -0.76 -12.17 3.38
CA PRO A 262 0.17 -13.06 2.69
C PRO A 262 -0.40 -14.47 2.50
N CYS A 263 -0.12 -15.08 1.36
CA CYS A 263 -0.44 -16.46 1.05
C CYS A 263 0.82 -17.24 0.69
N THR A 264 0.75 -18.56 0.78
CA THR A 264 1.83 -19.48 0.43
C THR A 264 1.37 -20.48 -0.63
N VAL A 265 2.32 -21.18 -1.25
CA VAL A 265 2.02 -22.36 -2.09
C VAL A 265 2.29 -23.61 -1.26
N SER A 266 1.38 -24.59 -1.31
CA SER A 266 1.40 -25.86 -0.58
C SER A 266 1.40 -27.05 -1.52
#